data_AF-D8PPD3-F1
#
_entry.id   AF-D8PPD3-F1
#
_cell.length_a   1.000
_cell.length_b   1.000
_cell.length_c   1.000
_cell.angle_alpha   90.00
_cell.angle_beta   90.00
_cell.angle_gamma   90.00
#
_symmetry.space_group_name_H-M   'P 1'
#
loop_
_entity.id
_entity.type
_entity.pdbx_description
1 polymer ?
#
loop_
_entity_poly.entity_id
_entity_poly.type
_entity_poly.pdbx_seq_one_letter_code
_entity_poly.pdbx_strand_id
1 'polypeptide(L)'
;MALVKTPMKLRTVVQFVKPHASARDWRTVLWFTLDHPVPSAIPGAGRYTNGDVSTLPWSYTLSTIPTLLRDGADSPVSKWYTVPSTDATPYPVLPIACPNLALYLQAALDESRRATGDATVGPKKLARMVESCYPNDVRLNATEEPADRRSMGGRLLAKFGKGTKAKKGRGGGNEETFELVTPFVPDEWG
;
A
#
# COMPACT_ATOMS: atom_id res chain seq x y z
N MET A 1 20.14 18.04 26.42
CA MET A 1 20.64 16.84 25.71
C MET A 1 19.65 15.71 25.93
N ALA A 2 19.10 15.10 24.88
CA ALA A 2 18.11 14.04 25.02
C ALA A 2 18.77 12.73 25.50
N LEU A 3 18.18 12.13 26.53
CA LEU A 3 18.73 11.08 27.39
C LEU A 3 18.28 9.68 26.91
N VAL A 4 18.51 9.35 25.64
CA VAL A 4 18.15 8.03 25.11
C VAL A 4 19.38 7.40 24.46
N LYS A 5 19.99 6.45 25.17
CA LYS A 5 21.19 5.70 24.76
C LYS A 5 20.89 4.64 23.69
N THR A 6 19.62 4.44 23.36
CA THR A 6 19.12 3.48 22.37
C THR A 6 18.69 4.17 21.08
N PRO A 7 18.99 3.59 19.90
CA PRO A 7 18.53 4.14 18.63
C PRO A 7 17.00 4.18 18.60
N MET A 8 16.43 5.36 18.37
CA MET A 8 14.98 5.53 18.25
C MET A 8 14.51 4.92 16.94
N LYS A 9 13.59 3.96 17.02
CA LYS A 9 12.99 3.30 15.86
C LYS A 9 11.57 3.81 15.62
N LEU A 10 11.16 3.81 14.37
CA LEU A 10 9.87 4.30 13.92
C LEU A 10 8.95 3.13 13.57
N ARG A 11 7.76 3.07 14.18
CA ARG A 11 6.69 2.18 13.71
C ARG A 11 5.84 2.90 12.68
N THR A 12 5.39 2.14 11.70
CA THR A 12 4.62 2.66 10.56
C THR A 12 3.28 1.93 10.47
N VAL A 13 2.19 2.71 10.40
CA VAL A 13 0.86 2.20 10.04
C VAL A 13 0.43 2.86 8.74
N VAL A 14 0.12 2.04 7.74
CA VAL A 14 -0.39 2.48 6.44
C VAL A 14 -1.91 2.37 6.46
N GLN A 15 -2.60 3.49 6.30
CA GLN A 15 -4.04 3.54 6.25
C GLN A 15 -4.52 3.93 4.84
N PHE A 16 -5.53 3.23 4.34
CA PHE A 16 -6.29 3.59 3.16
C PHE A 16 -7.68 4.03 3.61
N VAL A 17 -8.06 5.25 3.27
CA VAL A 17 -9.33 5.83 3.70
C VAL A 17 -10.09 6.43 2.52
N LYS A 18 -11.40 6.26 2.53
CA LYS A 18 -12.29 6.97 1.61
C LYS A 18 -12.78 8.26 2.26
N PRO A 19 -12.80 9.39 1.52
CA PRO A 19 -13.45 10.61 2.00
C PRO A 19 -14.94 10.41 2.30
N HIS A 20 -15.60 9.51 1.56
CA HIS A 20 -17.00 9.16 1.72
C HIS A 20 -17.26 7.71 1.31
N ALA A 21 -18.27 7.04 1.86
CA ALA A 21 -18.54 5.63 1.56
C ALA A 21 -18.80 5.34 0.07
N SER A 22 -19.44 6.28 -0.63
CA SER A 22 -19.69 6.21 -2.08
C SER A 22 -18.52 6.67 -2.95
N ALA A 23 -17.45 7.24 -2.35
CA ALA A 23 -16.28 7.65 -3.10
C ALA A 23 -15.62 6.43 -3.76
N ARG A 24 -15.15 6.62 -4.99
CA ARG A 24 -14.38 5.61 -5.72
C ARG A 24 -12.90 5.66 -5.34
N ASP A 25 -12.42 6.86 -5.02
CA ASP A 25 -11.01 7.11 -4.75
C ASP A 25 -10.66 6.85 -3.29
N TRP A 26 -9.50 6.22 -3.10
CA TRP A 26 -8.88 6.01 -1.81
C TRP A 26 -7.75 7.02 -1.61
N ARG A 27 -7.51 7.38 -0.35
CA ARG A 27 -6.36 8.18 0.07
C ARG A 27 -5.49 7.36 0.99
N THR A 28 -4.17 7.50 0.86
CA THR A 28 -3.21 6.86 1.74
C THR A 28 -2.75 7.84 2.81
N VAL A 29 -2.85 7.43 4.07
CA VAL A 29 -2.33 8.16 5.23
C VAL A 29 -1.26 7.30 5.89
N LEU A 30 -0.11 7.90 6.18
CA LEU A 30 0.99 7.24 6.87
C LEU A 30 1.06 7.77 8.29
N TRP A 31 0.97 6.86 9.25
CA TRP A 31 1.11 7.18 10.66
C TRP A 31 2.44 6.67 11.18
N PHE A 32 3.15 7.54 11.88
CA PHE A 32 4.46 7.25 12.45
C PHE A 32 4.44 7.45 13.95
N THR A 33 4.94 6.46 14.68
CA THR A 33 5.09 6.53 16.14
C THR A 33 6.44 5.98 16.56
N LEU A 34 6.95 6.43 17.70
CA LEU A 34 8.17 5.85 18.26
C LEU A 34 7.90 4.41 18.73
N ASP A 35 8.87 3.52 18.47
CA ASP A 35 8.85 2.18 19.04
C ASP A 35 9.08 2.26 20.54
N HIS A 36 8.18 1.66 21.30
CA HIS A 36 8.27 1.56 22.75
C HIS A 36 8.37 0.08 23.14
N PRO A 37 9.24 -0.26 24.11
CA PRO A 37 9.30 -1.62 24.61
C PRO A 37 7.96 -2.02 25.20
N VAL A 38 7.47 -3.20 24.82
CA VAL A 38 6.24 -3.78 25.35
C VAL A 38 6.59 -4.45 26.68
N PRO A 39 5.97 -4.06 27.81
CA PRO A 39 6.21 -4.73 29.08
C PRO A 39 5.82 -6.21 28.99
N SER A 40 6.69 -7.12 29.42
CA SER A 40 6.40 -8.57 29.38
C SER A 40 5.33 -9.01 30.39
N ALA A 41 5.11 -8.21 31.44
CA ALA A 41 4.19 -8.52 32.53
C ALA A 41 2.71 -8.23 32.23
N ILE A 42 2.40 -7.56 31.11
CA ILE A 42 1.00 -7.24 30.78
C ILE A 42 0.31 -8.41 30.05
N PRO A 43 -0.95 -8.74 30.41
CA PRO A 43 -1.74 -9.72 29.66
C PRO A 43 -1.85 -9.33 28.18
N GLY A 44 -1.60 -10.29 27.29
CA GLY A 44 -1.69 -10.07 25.86
C GLY A 44 -0.50 -9.32 25.23
N ALA A 45 0.62 -9.13 25.94
CA ALA A 45 1.85 -8.53 25.40
C ALA A 45 2.25 -9.10 24.02
N GLY A 46 2.05 -10.41 23.84
CA GLY A 46 2.39 -11.14 22.62
C GLY A 46 1.77 -10.56 21.35
N ARG A 47 0.59 -9.93 21.41
CA ARG A 47 -0.07 -9.34 20.23
C ARG A 47 0.68 -8.14 19.63
N TYR A 48 1.54 -7.51 20.42
CA TYR A 48 2.34 -6.36 19.99
C TYR A 48 3.75 -6.75 19.51
N THR A 49 4.14 -8.01 19.75
CA THR A 49 5.48 -8.53 19.45
C THR A 49 5.47 -9.68 18.44
N ASN A 50 4.31 -10.31 18.19
CA ASN A 50 4.15 -11.42 17.25
C ASN A 50 4.14 -11.00 15.75
N GLY A 51 4.28 -9.70 15.46
CA GLY A 51 4.22 -9.19 14.09
C GLY A 51 2.82 -9.17 13.48
N ASP A 52 1.76 -9.17 14.32
CA ASP A 52 0.40 -9.00 13.83
C ASP A 52 0.22 -7.64 13.14
N VAL A 53 -0.13 -7.72 11.86
CA VAL A 53 -0.30 -6.56 10.98
C VAL A 53 -1.65 -5.85 11.17
N SER A 54 -2.59 -6.50 11.86
CA SER A 54 -3.93 -5.98 12.16
C SER A 54 -4.04 -5.49 13.61
N THR A 55 -2.91 -5.40 14.32
CA THR A 55 -2.82 -4.81 15.66
C THR A 55 -2.07 -3.48 15.58
N LEU A 56 -2.62 -2.43 16.21
CA LEU A 56 -1.93 -1.14 16.30
C LEU A 56 -0.68 -1.25 17.20
N PRO A 57 0.39 -0.50 16.89
CA PRO A 57 1.57 -0.38 17.75
C PRO A 57 1.26 -0.13 19.22
N TRP A 58 2.10 -0.67 20.12
CA TRP A 58 1.99 -0.46 21.57
C TRP A 58 2.01 1.03 21.96
N SER A 59 2.68 1.89 21.19
CA SER A 59 2.65 3.35 21.39
C SER A 59 1.24 3.96 21.50
N TYR A 60 0.25 3.33 20.86
CA TYR A 60 -1.14 3.76 20.89
C TYR A 60 -1.91 3.37 22.17
N THR A 61 -1.28 2.61 23.08
CA THR A 61 -1.80 2.45 24.46
C THR A 61 -1.27 3.53 25.39
N LEU A 62 -0.18 4.19 25.01
CA LEU A 62 0.46 5.27 25.78
C LEU A 62 -0.01 6.66 25.34
N SER A 63 -0.68 6.75 24.19
CA SER A 63 -1.11 8.01 23.58
C SER A 63 -2.51 7.85 22.99
N THR A 64 -3.18 8.98 22.73
CA THR A 64 -4.52 8.97 22.15
C THR A 64 -4.49 8.46 20.71
N ILE A 65 -5.32 7.46 20.43
CA ILE A 65 -5.46 6.91 19.09
C ILE A 65 -6.14 7.96 18.19
N PRO A 66 -5.54 8.33 17.05
CA PRO A 66 -6.17 9.18 16.05
C PRO A 66 -7.56 8.66 15.69
N THR A 67 -8.53 9.56 15.54
CA THR A 67 -9.94 9.19 15.30
C THR A 67 -10.10 8.27 14.09
N LEU A 68 -9.34 8.52 13.03
CA LEU A 68 -9.36 7.71 11.80
C LEU A 68 -8.86 6.26 12.01
N LEU A 69 -8.06 5.99 13.05
CA LEU A 69 -7.53 4.65 13.36
C LEU A 69 -8.36 3.89 14.40
N ARG A 70 -9.43 4.50 14.94
CA ARG A 70 -10.29 3.84 15.94
C ARG A 70 -11.20 2.78 15.32
N ASP A 71 -11.49 2.92 14.03
CA ASP A 71 -12.21 1.90 13.28
C ASP A 71 -11.34 0.64 13.11
N GLY A 72 -12.00 -0.51 12.97
CA GLY A 72 -11.31 -1.79 12.74
C GLY A 72 -10.42 -1.75 11.49
N ALA A 73 -9.40 -2.62 11.47
CA ALA A 73 -8.39 -2.69 10.40
C ALA A 73 -8.94 -2.92 8.99
N ASP A 74 -10.17 -3.42 8.87
CA ASP A 74 -10.80 -3.86 7.61
C ASP A 74 -12.17 -3.20 7.38
N SER A 75 -12.40 -1.99 7.91
CA SER A 75 -13.65 -1.28 7.66
C SER A 75 -13.83 -0.94 6.15
N PRO A 76 -15.07 -0.93 5.62
CA PRO A 76 -15.33 -0.63 4.21
C PRO A 76 -14.84 0.75 3.75
N VAL A 77 -14.73 1.71 4.66
CA VAL A 77 -14.31 3.10 4.38
C VAL A 77 -12.92 3.43 4.89
N SER A 78 -12.35 2.59 5.76
CA SER A 78 -11.05 2.80 6.40
C SER A 78 -10.40 1.45 6.64
N LYS A 79 -9.25 1.22 6.01
CA LYS A 79 -8.47 0.00 6.18
C LYS A 79 -7.08 0.38 6.60
N TRP A 80 -6.47 -0.37 7.50
CA TRP A 80 -5.10 -0.10 7.90
C TRP A 80 -4.25 -1.36 8.09
N TYR A 81 -2.95 -1.17 7.96
CA TYR A 81 -1.93 -2.21 8.04
C TYR A 81 -0.75 -1.69 8.86
N THR A 82 -0.41 -2.38 9.93
CA THR A 82 0.81 -2.12 10.69
C THR A 82 1.97 -2.86 10.03
N VAL A 83 3.01 -2.12 9.64
CA VAL A 83 4.22 -2.72 9.06
C VAL A 83 4.98 -3.44 10.19
N PRO A 84 5.14 -4.78 10.14
CA PRO A 84 5.88 -5.50 11.16
C PRO A 84 7.39 -5.34 10.92
N SER A 85 8.19 -5.43 11.98
CA SER A 85 9.64 -5.56 11.83
C SER A 85 9.96 -6.98 11.36
N THR A 86 10.66 -7.10 10.25
CA THR A 86 11.23 -8.37 9.78
C THR A 86 12.74 -8.20 9.61
N ASP A 87 13.46 -9.30 9.40
CA ASP A 87 14.90 -9.23 9.14
C ASP A 87 15.20 -8.49 7.81
N ALA A 88 14.32 -8.60 6.83
CA ALA A 88 14.43 -7.91 5.54
C ALA A 88 13.98 -6.44 5.62
N THR A 89 12.99 -6.14 6.46
CA THR A 89 12.41 -4.80 6.63
C THR A 89 12.38 -4.43 8.11
N PRO A 90 13.54 -4.10 8.72
CA PRO A 90 13.58 -3.64 10.10
C PRO A 90 12.95 -2.25 10.23
N TYR A 91 12.50 -1.89 11.43
CA TYR A 91 11.98 -0.55 11.67
C TYR A 91 13.02 0.53 11.33
N PRO A 92 12.62 1.63 10.66
CA PRO A 92 13.54 2.70 10.34
C PRO A 92 14.07 3.39 11.59
N VAL A 93 15.36 3.73 11.58
CA VAL A 93 16.04 4.41 12.68
C VAL A 93 16.03 5.93 12.43
N LEU A 94 15.76 6.71 13.46
CA LEU A 94 15.79 8.17 13.40
C LEU A 94 17.22 8.73 13.58
N PRO A 95 17.58 9.84 12.91
CA PRO A 95 16.75 10.62 11.99
C PRO A 95 16.57 9.93 10.62
N ILE A 96 15.39 10.07 10.03
CA ILE A 96 15.07 9.55 8.70
C ILE A 96 14.69 10.68 7.74
N ALA A 97 15.24 10.64 6.53
CA ALA A 97 14.87 11.52 5.44
C ALA A 97 13.80 10.88 4.54
N CYS A 98 13.04 11.69 3.80
CA CYS A 98 11.98 11.21 2.90
C CYS A 98 12.45 10.16 1.87
N PRO A 99 13.62 10.28 1.22
CA PRO A 99 14.09 9.25 0.28
C PRO A 99 14.28 7.88 0.95
N ASN A 100 14.85 7.86 2.16
CA ASN A 100 15.04 6.63 2.93
C ASN A 100 13.70 6.02 3.36
N LEU A 101 12.74 6.88 3.71
CA LEU A 101 11.38 6.45 4.02
C LEU A 101 10.67 5.85 2.80
N ALA A 102 10.83 6.44 1.61
CA ALA A 102 10.26 5.89 0.38
C ALA A 102 10.82 4.50 0.06
N LEU A 103 12.15 4.33 0.17
CA LEU A 103 12.79 3.02 0.01
C LEU A 103 12.29 1.99 1.03
N TYR A 104 12.10 2.41 2.28
CA TYR A 104 11.53 1.55 3.32
C TYR A 104 10.10 1.10 2.98
N LEU A 105 9.24 2.03 2.56
CA LEU A 105 7.85 1.72 2.19
C LEU A 105 7.78 0.82 0.95
N GLN A 106 8.67 1.04 -0.02
CA GLN A 106 8.80 0.16 -1.19
C GLN A 106 9.22 -1.24 -0.78
N ALA A 107 10.25 -1.38 0.05
CA ALA A 107 10.71 -2.66 0.55
C ALA A 107 9.61 -3.41 1.33
N ALA A 108 8.86 -2.70 2.18
CA ALA A 108 7.72 -3.26 2.90
C ALA A 108 6.62 -3.77 1.96
N LEU A 109 6.31 -3.02 0.89
CA LEU A 109 5.33 -3.45 -0.11
C LEU A 109 5.84 -4.64 -0.93
N ASP A 110 7.10 -4.66 -1.31
CA ASP A 110 7.70 -5.77 -2.06
C ASP A 110 7.79 -7.05 -1.23
N GLU A 111 8.11 -6.95 0.05
CA GLU A 111 8.03 -8.08 1.00
C GLU A 111 6.60 -8.60 1.10
N SER A 112 5.61 -7.70 1.22
CA SER A 112 4.20 -8.08 1.21
C SER A 112 3.77 -8.82 -0.07
N ARG A 113 4.28 -8.40 -1.23
CA ARG A 113 4.00 -9.07 -2.52
C ARG A 113 4.63 -10.46 -2.61
N ARG A 114 5.82 -10.64 -2.03
CA ARG A 114 6.56 -11.92 -2.01
C ARG A 114 6.05 -12.88 -0.95
N ALA A 115 5.45 -12.35 0.11
CA ALA A 115 4.93 -13.15 1.21
C ALA A 115 3.99 -14.26 0.73
N THR A 116 4.28 -15.48 1.19
CA THR A 116 3.43 -16.65 1.00
C THR A 116 2.60 -16.83 2.26
N GLY A 117 1.27 -16.83 2.13
CA GLY A 117 0.37 -16.92 3.28
C GLY A 117 -1.01 -16.31 3.02
N ASP A 118 -1.84 -16.30 4.05
CA ASP A 118 -3.16 -15.67 4.00
C ASP A 118 -3.02 -14.14 3.92
N ALA A 119 -3.79 -13.54 3.03
CA ALA A 119 -3.78 -12.10 2.78
C ALA A 119 -4.81 -11.34 3.63
N THR A 120 -5.51 -12.02 4.53
CA THR A 120 -6.46 -11.40 5.48
C THR A 120 -5.76 -10.95 6.77
N VAL A 121 -4.81 -11.76 7.28
CA VAL A 121 -4.14 -11.54 8.57
C VAL A 121 -2.62 -11.51 8.46
N GLY A 122 -2.05 -11.85 7.30
CA GLY A 122 -0.61 -11.97 7.10
C GLY A 122 0.08 -10.78 6.43
N PRO A 123 1.41 -10.85 6.25
CA PRO A 123 2.20 -9.82 5.57
C PRO A 123 1.68 -9.52 4.15
N LYS A 124 1.04 -10.48 3.47
CA LYS A 124 0.42 -10.31 2.14
C LYS A 124 -0.78 -9.35 2.11
N LYS A 125 -1.31 -8.99 3.29
CA LYS A 125 -2.47 -8.09 3.42
C LYS A 125 -2.20 -6.73 2.78
N LEU A 126 -1.02 -6.14 2.97
CA LEU A 126 -0.69 -4.82 2.43
C LEU A 126 -0.79 -4.79 0.89
N ALA A 127 -0.18 -5.76 0.20
CA ALA A 127 -0.24 -5.87 -1.25
C ALA A 127 -1.70 -5.98 -1.74
N ARG A 128 -2.53 -6.81 -1.10
CA ARG A 128 -3.95 -6.91 -1.43
C ARG A 128 -4.73 -5.62 -1.15
N MET A 129 -4.41 -4.92 -0.07
CA MET A 129 -5.05 -3.63 0.23
C MET A 129 -4.74 -2.62 -0.87
N VAL A 130 -3.47 -2.52 -1.27
CA VAL A 130 -3.04 -1.64 -2.38
C VAL A 130 -3.76 -2.00 -3.68
N GLU A 131 -3.80 -3.28 -4.06
CA GLU A 131 -4.53 -3.75 -5.25
C GLU A 131 -6.02 -3.42 -5.20
N SER A 132 -6.66 -3.55 -4.03
CA SER A 132 -8.08 -3.26 -3.86
C SER A 132 -8.40 -1.77 -3.85
N CYS A 133 -7.47 -0.93 -3.38
CA CYS A 133 -7.67 0.51 -3.25
C CYS A 133 -7.26 1.27 -4.52
N TYR A 134 -6.28 0.75 -5.27
CA TYR A 134 -5.71 1.38 -6.47
C TYR A 134 -5.61 0.38 -7.64
N PRO A 135 -6.74 -0.14 -8.15
CA PRO A 135 -6.73 -1.19 -9.18
C PRO A 135 -6.18 -0.74 -10.54
N ASN A 136 -6.25 0.56 -10.84
CA ASN A 136 -5.75 1.12 -12.11
C ASN A 136 -4.22 1.24 -12.10
N ASP A 137 -3.63 1.64 -10.97
CA ASP A 137 -2.18 1.84 -10.83
C ASP A 137 -1.41 0.52 -10.93
N VAL A 138 -2.01 -0.57 -10.45
CA VAL A 138 -1.43 -1.92 -10.58
C VAL A 138 -1.40 -2.38 -12.04
N ARG A 139 -2.38 -2.00 -12.86
CA ARG A 139 -2.43 -2.38 -14.29
C ARG A 139 -1.38 -1.65 -15.11
N LEU A 140 -1.10 -0.39 -14.81
CA LEU A 140 -0.06 0.39 -15.47
C LEU A 140 1.33 -0.25 -15.22
N ASN A 141 1.62 -0.61 -13.97
CA ASN A 141 2.89 -1.24 -13.61
C ASN A 141 3.04 -2.70 -14.10
N ALA A 142 1.94 -3.39 -14.42
CA ALA A 142 1.98 -4.75 -14.96
C ALA A 142 2.32 -4.81 -16.45
N THR A 143 2.32 -3.67 -17.15
CA THR A 143 2.57 -3.60 -18.60
C THR A 143 4.07 -3.50 -18.92
N GLU A 144 4.92 -3.23 -17.92
CA GLU A 144 6.37 -3.04 -18.09
C GLU A 144 7.23 -4.22 -17.58
N GLU A 145 6.63 -5.29 -17.06
CA GLU A 145 7.38 -6.51 -16.73
C GLU A 145 7.63 -7.35 -18.00
N PRO A 146 8.89 -7.66 -18.38
CA PRO A 146 9.16 -8.61 -19.44
C PRO A 146 8.53 -9.96 -19.09
N ALA A 147 7.90 -10.55 -20.10
CA ALA A 147 6.90 -11.60 -20.01
C ALA A 147 7.41 -13.00 -19.57
N ASP A 148 8.25 -13.11 -18.53
CA ASP A 148 8.91 -14.38 -18.19
C ASP A 148 8.51 -15.04 -16.87
N ARG A 149 7.56 -14.50 -16.08
CA ARG A 149 7.19 -15.15 -14.79
C ARG A 149 5.71 -15.21 -14.40
N ARG A 150 4.76 -15.07 -15.33
CA ARG A 150 3.32 -15.31 -15.04
C ARG A 150 2.70 -16.32 -15.99
N SER A 151 3.06 -17.58 -15.83
CA SER A 151 2.27 -18.71 -16.32
C SER A 151 1.47 -19.32 -15.17
N MET A 152 0.23 -19.71 -15.49
CA MET A 152 -0.79 -20.37 -14.65
C MET A 152 -1.61 -19.49 -13.70
N GLY A 153 -2.64 -18.86 -14.26
CA GLY A 153 -3.75 -18.30 -13.47
C GLY A 153 -4.91 -17.73 -14.28
N GLY A 154 -4.76 -17.53 -15.59
CA GLY A 154 -5.80 -16.91 -16.44
C GLY A 154 -6.42 -17.88 -17.43
N ARG A 155 -7.40 -18.71 -17.01
CA ARG A 155 -8.28 -19.46 -17.93
C ARG A 155 -9.64 -19.78 -17.34
N LEU A 156 -10.52 -18.78 -17.14
CA LEU A 156 -11.98 -19.02 -16.97
C LEU A 156 -12.87 -17.87 -17.50
N LEU A 157 -12.48 -17.19 -18.59
CA LEU A 157 -13.39 -16.28 -19.33
C LEU A 157 -13.27 -16.44 -20.85
N ALA A 158 -13.34 -17.68 -21.33
CA ALA A 158 -13.42 -17.98 -22.75
C ALA A 158 -14.38 -19.16 -23.01
N LYS A 159 -15.69 -18.89 -22.89
CA LYS A 159 -16.76 -19.65 -23.56
C LYS A 159 -17.71 -18.62 -24.18
N PHE A 160 -17.39 -18.17 -25.38
CA PHE A 160 -17.87 -18.71 -26.67
C PHE A 160 -19.36 -18.44 -26.92
N GLY A 161 -19.68 -17.16 -27.14
CA GLY A 161 -20.73 -16.75 -28.06
C GLY A 161 -20.25 -16.95 -29.51
N LYS A 162 -21.00 -17.74 -30.27
CA LYS A 162 -20.72 -18.18 -31.65
C LYS A 162 -21.55 -17.30 -32.59
N GLY A 163 -20.93 -16.61 -33.54
CA GLY A 163 -21.67 -15.76 -34.49
C GLY A 163 -20.80 -15.06 -35.52
N THR A 164 -20.33 -15.81 -36.51
CA THR A 164 -19.53 -15.41 -37.66
C THR A 164 -20.28 -14.43 -38.60
N LYS A 165 -19.61 -13.38 -39.08
CA LYS A 165 -19.64 -12.93 -40.49
C LYS A 165 -18.54 -11.90 -40.77
N ALA A 166 -17.80 -12.16 -41.84
CA ALA A 166 -16.67 -11.39 -42.34
C ALA A 166 -17.09 -10.06 -42.99
N LYS A 167 -16.18 -9.08 -43.01
CA LYS A 167 -15.82 -8.34 -44.22
C LYS A 167 -14.45 -7.66 -44.08
N LYS A 168 -13.69 -7.75 -45.16
CA LYS A 168 -12.30 -7.34 -45.38
C LYS A 168 -12.31 -6.04 -46.19
N GLY A 169 -11.47 -5.06 -45.83
CA GLY A 169 -11.17 -3.84 -46.60
C GLY A 169 -10.30 -2.92 -45.72
N ARG A 170 -8.96 -2.87 -45.84
CA ARG A 170 -8.06 -2.32 -46.88
C ARG A 170 -7.92 -0.78 -46.78
N GLY A 171 -6.67 -0.32 -46.57
CA GLY A 171 -6.23 1.09 -46.52
C GLY A 171 -6.19 1.61 -45.08
N GLY A 172 -5.15 2.25 -44.54
CA GLY A 172 -4.01 2.96 -45.09
C GLY A 172 -3.76 4.15 -44.14
N GLY A 173 -2.51 4.60 -44.01
CA GLY A 173 -2.21 5.90 -43.40
C GLY A 173 -1.73 5.85 -41.94
N ASN A 174 -0.41 5.97 -41.80
CA ASN A 174 0.25 6.63 -40.68
C ASN A 174 -0.10 8.13 -40.73
N GLU A 175 0.15 8.86 -39.64
CA GLU A 175 -0.04 10.32 -39.47
C GLU A 175 -1.41 10.73 -38.96
N GLU A 176 -1.53 11.01 -37.66
CA GLU A 176 -2.04 12.28 -37.13
C GLU A 176 -1.41 12.52 -35.76
N THR A 177 -0.24 13.15 -35.79
CA THR A 177 0.40 13.83 -34.67
C THR A 177 -0.44 15.06 -34.32
N PHE A 178 -1.00 15.12 -33.10
CA PHE A 178 -1.51 16.38 -32.56
C PHE A 178 -0.91 16.65 -31.18
N GLU A 179 0.20 17.39 -31.25
CA GLU A 179 0.46 18.65 -30.55
C GLU A 179 0.06 18.73 -29.07
N LEU A 180 1.08 18.57 -28.23
CA LEU A 180 1.15 19.00 -26.84
C LEU A 180 0.87 20.51 -26.75
N VAL A 181 -0.36 20.90 -26.43
CA VAL A 181 -0.65 22.23 -25.89
C VAL A 181 -1.00 22.06 -24.42
N THR A 182 -0.06 22.46 -23.55
CA THR A 182 -0.32 22.64 -22.12
C THR A 182 -0.77 24.08 -21.92
N PRO A 183 -2.03 24.35 -21.52
CA PRO A 183 -2.39 25.68 -21.07
C PRO A 183 -1.94 25.85 -19.62
N PHE A 184 -0.65 26.12 -19.43
CA PHE A 184 -0.20 26.77 -18.20
C PHE A 184 -0.75 28.21 -18.23
N VAL A 185 -1.65 28.53 -17.31
CA VAL A 185 -1.99 29.91 -16.97
C VAL A 185 -1.12 30.27 -15.76
N PRO A 186 -0.12 31.17 -15.90
CA PRO A 186 0.57 31.71 -14.74
C PRO A 186 -0.40 32.59 -13.94
N ASP A 187 -0.63 32.24 -12.68
CA ASP A 187 -1.40 33.06 -11.73
C ASP A 187 -0.72 34.43 -11.54
N GLU A 188 -1.46 35.51 -11.82
CA GLU A 188 -1.14 36.87 -11.42
C GLU A 188 -1.42 37.04 -9.92
N TRP A 189 -0.43 36.71 -9.09
CA TRP A 189 -0.34 37.26 -7.73
C TRP A 189 1.08 37.77 -7.52
N GLY A 190 1.26 39.04 -7.91
CA GLY A 190 2.31 39.92 -7.38
C GLY A 190 1.88 40.56 -6.07
#